data_AF-B8DP85-F1
#
_entry.id   AF-B8DP85-F1
#
_cell.length_a   1.000
_cell.length_b   1.000
_cell.length_c   1.000
_cell.angle_alpha   90.00
_cell.angle_beta   90.00
_cell.angle_gamma   90.00
#
_symmetry.space_group_name_H-M   'P 1'
#
loop_
_entity.id
_entity.type
_entity.pdbx_description
1 polymer ?
#
loop_
_entity_poly.entity_id
_entity_poly.type
_entity_poly.pdbx_seq_one_letter_code
_entity_poly.pdbx_strand_id
1 'polypeptide(L)'
;MSQGVGSWVLAMILSVLTSLVLGLSLVWLNIERMDMAYNLRKLQGELDGRASLTAKLEVERDRLMSPYELGRKAEAMGMRGARPGQIRRIEEAGR
;
A
#
# COMPACT_ATOMS: atom_id res chain seq x y z
N MET A 1 14.60 66.89 3.62
CA MET A 1 13.31 66.16 3.45
C MET A 1 13.34 65.08 2.35
N SER A 2 14.31 65.07 1.41
CA SER A 2 14.38 64.08 0.32
C SER A 2 14.84 62.67 0.73
N GLN A 3 15.65 62.53 1.79
CA GLN A 3 16.18 61.21 2.21
C GLN A 3 15.09 60.27 2.77
N GLY A 4 14.06 60.80 3.44
CA GLY A 4 12.95 59.99 3.95
C GLY A 4 12.07 59.40 2.85
N VAL A 5 11.88 60.14 1.75
CA VAL A 5 11.07 59.69 0.60
C VAL A 5 11.80 58.60 -0.18
N GLY A 6 13.11 58.74 -0.40
CA GLY A 6 13.92 57.70 -1.07
C GLY A 6 13.94 56.38 -0.30
N SER A 7 14.06 56.44 1.04
CA SER A 7 13.99 55.25 1.91
C SER A 7 12.61 54.57 1.85
N TRP A 8 11.53 55.35 1.86
CA TRP A 8 10.17 54.83 1.74
C TRP A 8 9.91 54.15 0.39
N VAL A 9 10.37 54.74 -0.71
CA VAL A 9 10.25 54.16 -2.05
C VAL A 9 11.04 52.85 -2.14
N LEU A 10 12.26 52.80 -1.58
CA LEU A 10 13.05 51.57 -1.54
C LEU A 10 12.35 50.46 -0.75
N ALA A 11 11.76 50.78 0.40
CA ALA A 11 11.00 49.82 1.21
C ALA A 11 9.78 49.27 0.45
N MET A 12 9.09 50.11 -0.32
CA MET A 12 7.96 49.69 -1.16
C MET A 12 8.40 48.80 -2.32
N ILE A 13 9.55 49.08 -2.95
CA ILE A 13 10.10 48.20 -3.99
C ILE A 13 10.47 46.84 -3.39
N LEU A 14 11.14 46.83 -2.24
CA LEU A 14 11.54 45.60 -1.57
C LEU A 14 10.33 44.76 -1.13
N SER A 15 9.25 45.39 -0.64
CA SER A 15 8.04 44.69 -0.23
C SER A 15 7.33 44.02 -1.42
N VAL A 16 7.26 44.71 -2.56
CA VAL A 16 6.72 44.15 -3.82
C VAL A 16 7.58 42.99 -4.32
N LEU A 17 8.90 43.14 -4.27
CA LEU A 17 9.82 42.08 -4.71
C LEU A 17 9.71 40.84 -3.80
N THR A 18 9.59 41.06 -2.50
CA THR A 18 9.40 40.00 -1.52
C THR A 18 8.05 39.30 -1.71
N SER A 19 6.97 40.04 -1.96
CA SER A 19 5.65 39.44 -2.19
C SER A 19 5.63 38.59 -3.47
N LEU A 20 6.33 39.01 -4.52
CA LEU A 20 6.52 38.24 -5.75
C LEU A 20 7.24 36.91 -5.49
N VAL A 21 8.36 36.94 -4.76
CA VAL A 21 9.12 35.72 -4.41
C VAL A 21 8.26 34.78 -3.57
N LEU A 22 7.56 35.30 -2.55
CA LEU A 22 6.68 34.49 -1.71
C LEU A 22 5.52 33.89 -2.52
N GLY A 23 4.92 34.67 -3.42
CA GLY A 23 3.85 34.19 -4.30
C GLY A 23 4.32 33.03 -5.19
N LEU A 24 5.50 33.18 -5.81
CA LEU A 24 6.06 32.13 -6.65
C LEU A 24 6.42 30.86 -5.84
N SER A 25 7.04 31.04 -4.67
CA SER A 25 7.36 29.93 -3.76
C SER A 25 6.10 29.20 -3.28
N LEU A 26 5.00 29.91 -3.02
CA LEU A 26 3.72 29.30 -2.63
C LEU A 26 3.14 28.44 -3.75
N VAL A 27 3.19 28.92 -5.00
CA VAL A 27 2.74 28.13 -6.17
C VAL A 27 3.59 26.87 -6.31
N TRP A 28 4.91 27.00 -6.19
CA TRP A 28 5.83 25.86 -6.26
C TRP A 28 5.52 24.81 -5.18
N LEU A 29 5.46 25.23 -3.91
CA LEU A 29 5.11 24.36 -2.79
C LEU A 29 3.73 23.74 -2.95
N ASN A 30 2.78 24.45 -3.56
CA ASN A 30 1.45 23.91 -3.83
C ASN A 30 1.50 22.76 -4.83
N ILE A 31 2.26 22.91 -5.92
CA ILE A 31 2.45 21.87 -6.94
C ILE A 31 3.12 20.65 -6.31
N GLU A 32 4.20 20.84 -5.56
CA GLU A 32 4.94 19.75 -4.90
C GLU A 32 4.06 19.01 -3.88
N ARG A 33 3.30 19.76 -3.07
CA ARG A 33 2.33 19.17 -2.13
C ARG A 33 1.24 18.39 -2.86
N MET A 34 0.76 18.89 -3.99
CA MET A 34 -0.25 18.23 -4.81
C MET A 34 0.30 16.91 -5.36
N ASP A 35 1.51 16.91 -5.92
CA ASP A 35 2.19 15.73 -6.45
C ASP A 35 2.39 14.67 -5.36
N MET A 36 2.88 15.08 -4.19
CA MET A 36 3.04 14.18 -3.04
C MET A 36 1.71 13.53 -2.63
N ALA A 37 0.62 14.30 -2.61
CA ALA A 37 -0.70 13.77 -2.29
C ALA A 37 -1.22 12.80 -3.36
N TYR A 38 -0.90 13.01 -4.64
CA TYR A 38 -1.21 12.05 -5.71
C TYR A 38 -0.41 10.76 -5.56
N ASN A 39 0.89 10.86 -5.30
CA ASN A 39 1.75 9.70 -5.08
C ASN A 39 1.27 8.89 -3.87
N LEU A 40 0.91 9.55 -2.78
CA LEU A 40 0.35 8.89 -1.60
C LEU A 40 -0.95 8.13 -1.93
N ARG A 41 -1.88 8.76 -2.64
CA ARG A 41 -3.14 8.12 -3.07
C ARG A 41 -2.89 6.92 -3.98
N LYS A 42 -1.92 7.02 -4.89
CA LYS A 42 -1.53 5.90 -5.76
C LYS A 42 -0.99 4.72 -4.94
N LEU A 43 -0.08 4.99 -4.01
CA LEU A 43 0.48 3.97 -3.12
C LEU A 43 -0.60 3.33 -2.23
N GLN A 44 -1.54 4.12 -1.71
CA GLN A 44 -2.69 3.60 -0.97
C GLN A 44 -3.52 2.65 -1.84
N GLY A 45 -3.83 3.03 -3.09
CA GLY A 45 -4.55 2.15 -4.01
C GLY A 45 -3.80 0.85 -4.33
N GLU A 46 -2.48 0.90 -4.49
CA GLU A 46 -1.67 -0.31 -4.68
C GLU A 46 -1.64 -1.21 -3.44
N LEU A 47 -1.55 -0.61 -2.25
CA LEU A 47 -1.60 -1.34 -0.98
C LEU A 47 -2.97 -2.00 -0.77
N ASP A 48 -4.07 -1.26 -1.00
CA ASP A 48 -5.43 -1.78 -0.89
C ASP A 48 -5.68 -2.91 -1.90
N GLY A 49 -5.16 -2.75 -3.13
CA GLY A 49 -5.19 -3.79 -4.16
C GLY A 49 -4.51 -5.07 -3.69
N ARG A 50 -3.29 -4.96 -3.17
CA ARG A 50 -2.53 -6.11 -2.63
C ARG A 50 -3.23 -6.73 -1.41
N ALA A 51 -3.74 -5.92 -0.49
CA ALA A 51 -4.48 -6.40 0.67
C ALA A 51 -5.72 -7.20 0.27
N SER A 52 -6.46 -6.73 -0.75
CA SER A 52 -7.63 -7.43 -1.28
C SER A 52 -7.28 -8.80 -1.90
N LEU A 53 -6.13 -8.88 -2.58
CA LEU A 53 -5.65 -10.14 -3.18
C LEU A 53 -5.22 -11.12 -2.10
N THR A 54 -4.49 -10.67 -1.09
CA THR A 54 -4.11 -11.50 0.06
C THR A 54 -5.34 -12.05 0.76
N ALA A 55 -6.34 -11.20 1.05
CA ALA A 55 -7.58 -11.65 1.69
C ALA A 55 -8.32 -12.71 0.86
N LYS A 56 -8.37 -12.57 -0.47
CA LYS A 56 -8.96 -13.60 -1.36
C LYS A 56 -8.18 -14.91 -1.30
N LEU A 57 -6.86 -14.85 -1.35
CA LEU A 57 -6.01 -16.04 -1.27
C LEU A 57 -6.14 -16.75 0.09
N GLU A 58 -6.29 -16.00 1.18
CA GLU A 58 -6.55 -16.57 2.50
C GLU A 58 -7.89 -17.33 2.53
N VAL A 59 -8.96 -16.73 1.98
CA VAL A 59 -10.27 -17.40 1.88
C VAL A 59 -10.18 -18.68 1.03
N GLU A 60 -9.48 -18.64 -0.11
CA GLU A 60 -9.28 -19.83 -0.95
C GLU A 60 -8.45 -20.91 -0.24
N ARG A 61 -7.39 -20.51 0.45
CA ARG A 61 -6.57 -21.41 1.25
C ARG A 61 -7.40 -22.09 2.34
N ASP A 62 -8.23 -21.35 3.05
CA ASP A 62 -9.10 -21.90 4.09
C ASP A 62 -10.16 -22.84 3.50
N ARG A 63 -10.72 -22.50 2.34
CA ARG A 63 -11.61 -23.40 1.59
C ARG A 63 -10.91 -24.70 1.20
N LEU A 64 -9.69 -24.62 0.67
CA LEU A 64 -8.90 -25.81 0.28
C LEU A 64 -8.51 -26.68 1.48
N MET A 65 -8.30 -26.07 2.65
CA MET A 65 -8.06 -26.78 3.90
C MET A 65 -9.35 -27.26 4.58
N SER A 66 -10.53 -26.98 4.03
CA SER A 66 -11.77 -27.45 4.61
C SER A 66 -11.81 -29.00 4.63
N PRO A 67 -12.32 -29.62 5.71
CA PRO A 67 -12.35 -31.09 5.82
C PRO A 67 -13.07 -31.78 4.66
N TYR A 68 -14.07 -31.11 4.08
CA TYR A 68 -14.80 -31.60 2.92
C TYR A 68 -13.92 -31.66 1.66
N GLU A 69 -13.21 -30.58 1.34
CA GLU A 69 -12.31 -30.52 0.19
C GLU A 69 -11.13 -31.48 0.34
N LEU A 70 -10.56 -31.55 1.56
CA LEU A 70 -9.51 -32.51 1.90
C LEU A 70 -10.01 -33.96 1.79
N GLY A 71 -11.20 -34.26 2.30
CA GLY A 71 -11.82 -35.58 2.20
C GLY A 71 -12.09 -36.00 0.76
N ARG A 72 -12.65 -35.08 -0.05
CA ARG A 72 -12.87 -35.29 -1.49
C ARG A 72 -11.56 -35.58 -2.22
N LYS A 73 -10.50 -34.81 -1.92
CA LYS A 73 -9.18 -35.01 -2.54
C LYS A 73 -8.52 -36.31 -2.07
N ALA A 74 -8.67 -36.67 -0.79
CA ALA A 74 -8.22 -37.94 -0.26
C ALA A 74 -8.92 -39.12 -0.96
N GLU A 75 -10.24 -39.07 -1.12
CA GLU A 75 -11.01 -40.10 -1.82
C GLU A 75 -10.58 -40.25 -3.28
N ALA A 76 -10.38 -39.13 -3.99
CA ALA A 76 -9.86 -39.12 -5.37
C ALA A 76 -8.45 -39.72 -5.48
N MET A 77 -7.61 -39.58 -4.44
CA MET A 77 -6.29 -40.21 -4.35
C MET A 77 -6.33 -41.64 -3.81
N GLY A 78 -7.53 -42.24 -3.65
CA GLY A 78 -7.72 -43.58 -3.10
C GLY A 78 -7.41 -43.69 -1.60
N MET A 79 -7.17 -42.56 -0.93
CA MET A 79 -6.93 -42.50 0.50
C MET A 79 -8.25 -42.60 1.26
N ARG A 80 -8.31 -43.54 2.20
CA ARG A 80 -9.47 -43.75 3.08
C ARG A 80 -9.01 -43.76 4.54
N GLY A 81 -9.91 -43.41 5.45
CA GLY A 81 -9.68 -43.50 6.90
C GLY A 81 -9.20 -44.89 7.30
N ALA A 82 -8.28 -44.96 8.25
CA ALA A 82 -7.81 -46.25 8.79
C ALA A 82 -8.98 -46.96 9.47
N ARG A 83 -9.13 -48.27 9.22
CA ARG A 83 -10.14 -49.07 9.90
C ARG A 83 -9.76 -49.23 11.39
N PRO A 84 -10.73 -49.41 12.30
CA PRO A 84 -10.43 -49.70 13.71
C PRO A 84 -9.45 -50.89 13.81
N GLY A 85 -8.32 -50.70 14.50
CA GLY A 85 -7.25 -51.70 14.65
C GLY A 85 -6.15 -51.69 13.59
N GLN A 86 -6.21 -50.81 12.58
CA GLN A 86 -5.18 -50.72 11.53
C GLN A 86 -4.14 -49.62 11.84
N ILE A 87 -2.90 -50.01 12.12
CA ILE A 87 -1.77 -49.09 12.28
C ILE A 87 -1.07 -48.94 10.92
N ARG A 88 -1.06 -47.74 10.32
CA ARG A 88 -0.22 -47.43 9.15
C ARG A 88 1.16 -46.97 9.64
N ARG A 89 2.21 -47.69 9.27
CA ARG A 89 3.58 -47.17 9.37
C ARG A 89 3.86 -46.36 8.12
N ILE A 90 4.24 -45.10 8.29
CA ILE A 90 4.82 -44.32 7.21
C ILE A 90 6.25 -44.86 7.09
N GLU A 91 6.54 -45.69 6.09
CA GLU A 91 7.94 -45.88 5.71
C GLU A 91 8.47 -44.50 5.34
N GLU A 92 9.58 -44.09 5.95
CA GLU A 92 10.29 -42.88 5.55
C GLU A 92 10.49 -42.94 4.04
N ALA A 93 9.71 -42.14 3.32
CA ALA A 93 9.87 -42.01 1.88
C ALA A 93 11.32 -41.59 1.64
N GLY A 94 12.02 -42.42 0.88
CA GLY A 94 13.47 -42.43 0.80
C GLY A 94 14.09 -41.09 0.39
N ARG A 95 15.35 -40.97 0.78
CA ARG A 95 16.39 -40.05 0.28
C ARG A 95 16.17 -39.55 -1.15
#